data_AF-A0A1V4HLR1-F1
#
_entry.id   AF-A0A1V4HLR1-F1
#
_cell.length_a   1.000
_cell.length_b   1.000
_cell.length_c   1.000
_cell.angle_alpha   90.00
_cell.angle_beta   90.00
_cell.angle_gamma   90.00
#
_symmetry.space_group_name_H-M   'P 1'
#
loop_
_entity.id
_entity.type
_entity.pdbx_description
1 polymer ?
#
loop_
_entity_poly.entity_id
_entity_poly.type
_entity_poly.pdbx_seq_one_letter_code
_entity_poly.pdbx_strand_id
1 'polypeptide(L)'
;MNLNEHIMLWNHASIKMLDVRYILLEQGDTLREYNLPASTFLCAVRGRAKIWLDDSIHSVSSVQILHGALEAQLAFIVTSFLGK
;
A
#
# COMPACT_ATOMS: atom_id res chain seq x y z
N MET A 1 11.15 14.84 16.16
CA MET A 1 11.63 13.70 15.33
C MET A 1 13.06 14.01 14.91
N ASN A 2 14.05 13.18 15.29
CA ASN A 2 15.46 13.41 14.96
C ASN A 2 15.80 12.66 13.65
N LEU A 3 15.94 13.40 12.56
CA LEU A 3 16.16 12.83 11.23
C LEU A 3 17.44 11.97 11.16
N ASN A 4 18.51 12.37 11.84
CA ASN A 4 19.78 11.65 11.81
C ASN A 4 19.69 10.28 12.46
N GLU A 5 18.97 10.17 13.58
CA GLU A 5 18.69 8.89 14.24
C GLU A 5 17.87 7.97 13.33
N HIS A 6 16.85 8.50 12.65
CA HIS A 6 16.05 7.70 11.72
C HIS A 6 16.84 7.24 10.49
N ILE A 7 17.74 8.07 9.95
CA ILE A 7 18.62 7.68 8.84
C ILE A 7 19.56 6.54 9.28
N MET A 8 20.14 6.63 10.49
CA MET A 8 20.99 5.56 11.04
C MET A 8 20.20 4.25 11.18
N LEU A 9 19.01 4.29 11.77
CA LEU A 9 18.15 3.12 11.91
C LEU A 9 17.76 2.51 10.55
N TRP A 10 17.48 3.36 9.56
CA TRP A 10 17.18 2.92 8.19
C TRP A 10 18.36 2.17 7.55
N ASN A 11 19.58 2.68 7.71
CA ASN A 11 20.79 2.05 7.16
C ASN A 11 21.08 0.67 7.78
N HIS A 12 20.63 0.44 9.01
CA HIS A 12 20.82 -0.81 9.74
C HIS A 12 19.59 -1.73 9.72
N ALA A 13 18.50 -1.35 9.03
CA ALA A 13 17.32 -2.18 8.92
C ALA A 13 17.60 -3.46 8.12
N SER A 14 17.05 -4.59 8.57
CA SER A 14 17.16 -5.88 7.89
C SER A 14 16.39 -5.95 6.57
N ILE A 15 15.45 -5.03 6.37
CA ILE A 15 14.65 -4.88 5.15
C ILE A 15 15.04 -3.56 4.49
N LYS A 16 15.43 -3.62 3.21
CA LYS A 16 15.72 -2.44 2.40
C LYS A 16 14.50 -2.11 1.54
N MET A 17 13.98 -0.89 1.68
CA MET A 17 12.94 -0.37 0.79
C MET A 17 13.63 0.25 -0.43
N LEU A 18 13.39 -0.31 -1.61
CA LEU A 18 14.04 0.10 -2.86
C LEU A 18 13.21 1.11 -3.66
N ASP A 19 11.88 1.06 -3.51
CA ASP A 19 10.94 1.87 -4.27
C ASP A 19 9.77 2.28 -3.35
N VAL A 20 9.34 3.54 -3.46
CA VAL A 20 8.21 4.10 -2.72
C VAL A 20 7.35 4.88 -3.69
N ARG A 21 6.10 4.44 -3.86
CA ARG A 21 5.15 5.07 -4.77
C ARG A 21 4.00 5.70 -4.01
N TYR A 22 3.69 6.94 -4.37
CA TYR A 22 2.46 7.61 -3.96
C TYR A 22 1.57 7.80 -5.18
N ILE A 23 0.36 7.26 -5.14
CA ILE A 23 -0.59 7.29 -6.25
C ILE A 23 -1.88 7.91 -5.74
N LEU A 24 -2.39 8.91 -6.47
CA LEU A 24 -3.71 9.47 -6.27
C LEU A 24 -4.70 8.69 -7.14
N LEU A 25 -5.79 8.23 -6.52
CA LEU A 25 -6.84 7.46 -7.17
C LEU A 25 -8.19 8.13 -6.87
N GLU A 26 -9.07 8.17 -7.86
CA GLU A 26 -10.41 8.72 -7.77
C GLU A 26 -11.44 7.65 -7.39
N GLN A 27 -12.64 8.08 -6.99
CA GLN A 27 -13.72 7.14 -6.70
C GLN A 27 -14.09 6.38 -7.98
N GLY A 28 -14.16 5.05 -7.89
CA GLY A 28 -14.43 4.19 -9.05
C GLY A 28 -13.18 3.71 -9.77
N ASP A 29 -11.99 4.25 -9.47
CA ASP A 29 -10.74 3.70 -10.00
C ASP A 29 -10.56 2.25 -9.56
N THR A 30 -10.15 1.42 -10.52
CA THR A 30 -9.91 -0.01 -10.32
C THR A 30 -8.56 -0.44 -10.85
N LEU A 31 -7.91 -1.36 -10.13
CA LEU A 31 -6.83 -2.18 -10.64
C LEU A 31 -7.31 -3.63 -10.63
N ARG A 32 -7.12 -4.33 -11.75
CA ARG A 32 -7.48 -5.75 -11.89
C ARG A 32 -6.21 -6.55 -12.10
N GLU A 33 -6.09 -7.63 -11.33
CA GLU A 33 -5.13 -8.74 -11.57
C GLU A 33 -3.67 -8.27 -11.77
N TYR A 34 -3.14 -7.53 -10.80
CA TYR A 34 -1.74 -7.09 -10.80
C TYR A 34 -0.88 -8.01 -9.92
N ASN A 35 0.08 -8.71 -10.50
CA ASN A 35 1.05 -9.47 -9.71
C ASN A 35 2.11 -8.51 -9.16
N LEU A 36 2.31 -8.54 -7.84
CA LEU A 36 3.32 -7.71 -7.20
C LEU A 36 4.73 -8.14 -7.65
N PRO A 37 5.54 -7.23 -8.21
CA PRO A 37 6.87 -7.56 -8.71
C PRO A 37 7.91 -7.77 -7.60
N ALA A 38 7.54 -7.48 -6.36
CA ALA A 38 8.34 -7.64 -5.15
C ALA A 38 7.42 -7.62 -3.92
N SER A 39 7.93 -8.08 -2.77
CA SER A 39 7.24 -7.90 -1.50
C SER A 39 6.97 -6.42 -1.25
N THR A 40 5.71 -6.07 -1.02
CA THR A 40 5.22 -4.69 -1.02
C THR A 40 4.33 -4.43 0.19
N PHE A 41 4.45 -3.23 0.76
CA PHE A 41 3.48 -2.71 1.72
C PHE A 41 2.56 -1.71 1.03
N LEU A 42 1.26 -1.95 1.08
CA LEU A 42 0.22 -1.08 0.55
C LEU A 42 -0.35 -0.26 1.70
N CYS A 43 -0.30 1.07 1.61
CA CYS A 43 -0.84 1.97 2.63
C CYS A 43 -1.99 2.80 2.06
N ALA A 44 -3.19 2.61 2.61
CA ALA A 44 -4.33 3.46 2.32
C ALA A 44 -4.23 4.75 3.14
N VAL A 45 -3.62 5.81 2.59
CA VAL A 45 -3.36 7.05 3.34
C VAL A 45 -4.66 7.81 3.65
N ARG A 46 -5.57 7.92 2.68
CA ARG A 46 -6.88 8.59 2.81
C ARG A 46 -7.93 7.91 1.93
N GLY A 47 -9.20 8.04 2.30
CA GLY A 47 -10.31 7.43 1.58
C GLY A 47 -10.61 6.00 2.03
N ARG A 48 -11.36 5.28 1.20
CA ARG A 48 -11.74 3.88 1.42
C ARG A 48 -11.64 3.10 0.12
N ALA A 49 -11.15 1.87 0.22
CA ALA A 49 -11.08 0.93 -0.90
C ALA A 49 -11.45 -0.48 -0.43
N LYS A 50 -11.85 -1.33 -1.37
CA LYS A 50 -11.76 -2.78 -1.20
C LYS A 50 -10.52 -3.24 -1.94
N ILE A 51 -9.66 -3.95 -1.23
CA ILE A 51 -8.42 -4.51 -1.76
C ILE A 51 -8.56 -6.03 -1.70
N TRP A 52 -8.32 -6.68 -2.81
CA TRP A 52 -8.10 -8.11 -2.91
C TRP A 52 -6.60 -8.33 -2.95
N LEU A 53 -6.12 -9.16 -2.03
CA LEU A 53 -4.73 -9.58 -1.98
C LEU A 53 -4.73 -11.09 -1.82
N ASP A 54 -4.34 -11.78 -2.90
CA ASP A 54 -4.56 -13.21 -3.08
C ASP A 54 -6.03 -13.57 -2.79
N ASP A 55 -6.27 -14.56 -1.93
CA ASP A 55 -7.61 -15.04 -1.57
C ASP A 55 -8.30 -14.19 -0.49
N SER A 56 -7.67 -13.10 -0.04
CA SER A 56 -8.17 -12.26 1.05
C SER A 56 -8.75 -10.94 0.57
N ILE A 57 -9.91 -10.56 1.15
CA ILE A 57 -10.58 -9.30 0.86
C ILE A 57 -10.48 -8.39 2.07
N HIS A 58 -9.93 -7.19 1.86
CA HIS A 58 -9.75 -6.18 2.89
C HIS A 58 -10.57 -4.93 2.55
N SER A 59 -11.54 -4.60 3.40
CA SER A 59 -12.17 -3.27 3.35
C SER A 59 -11.28 -2.32 4.11
N VAL A 60 -10.52 -1.50 3.39
CA VAL A 60 -9.57 -0.58 3.99
C VAL A 60 -10.14 0.81 4.14
N SER A 61 -9.84 1.42 5.28
CA SER A 61 -10.05 2.85 5.53
C SER A 61 -8.71 3.51 5.87
N SER A 62 -8.68 4.84 5.86
CA SER A 62 -7.49 5.65 6.10
C SER A 62 -6.59 5.09 7.22
N VAL A 63 -5.28 5.05 6.94
CA VAL A 63 -4.20 4.60 7.82
C VAL A 63 -4.23 3.09 8.11
N GLN A 64 -4.35 2.29 7.06
CA GLN A 64 -4.16 0.83 7.14
C GLN A 64 -3.06 0.38 6.17
N ILE A 65 -2.22 -0.55 6.64
CA ILE A 65 -1.12 -1.15 5.89
C ILE A 65 -1.43 -2.62 5.65
N LEU A 66 -1.36 -3.04 4.38
CA LEU A 66 -1.39 -4.44 3.98
C LEU A 66 0.00 -4.84 3.47
N HIS A 67 0.39 -6.09 3.70
CA HIS A 67 1.63 -6.64 3.18
C HIS A 67 1.32 -7.72 2.16
N GLY A 68 1.81 -7.55 0.94
CA GLY A 68 1.77 -8.57 -0.12
C GLY A 68 3.17 -9.12 -0.36
N ALA A 69 3.30 -10.45 -0.41
CA ALA A 69 4.54 -11.08 -0.80
C ALA A 69 4.82 -10.89 -2.30
N LEU A 70 6.05 -11.20 -2.72
CA LEU A 70 6.39 -11.34 -4.13
C LEU A 70 5.38 -12.26 -4.85
N GLU A 71 4.96 -11.85 -6.05
CA GLU A 71 3.93 -12.52 -6.89
C GLU A 71 2.53 -12.58 -6.29
N ALA A 72 2.25 -11.96 -5.14
CA ALA A 72 0.88 -11.89 -4.64
C ALA A 72 -0.02 -11.12 -5.62
N GLN A 73 -1.24 -11.61 -5.80
CA GLN A 73 -2.20 -11.04 -6.73
C GLN A 73 -2.93 -9.87 -6.06
N LEU A 74 -2.78 -8.67 -6.62
CA LEU A 74 -3.41 -7.45 -6.16
C LEU A 74 -4.53 -7.01 -7.10
N ALA A 75 -5.71 -6.74 -6.53
CA ALA A 75 -6.74 -5.95 -7.19
C ALA A 75 -7.36 -4.97 -6.20
N PHE A 76 -7.91 -3.86 -6.70
CA PHE A 76 -8.65 -2.94 -5.85
C PHE A 76 -9.77 -2.22 -6.59
N ILE A 77 -10.72 -1.72 -5.79
CA ILE A 77 -11.68 -0.69 -6.20
C ILE A 77 -11.72 0.39 -5.14
N VAL A 78 -11.60 1.65 -5.57
CA VAL A 78 -11.77 2.80 -4.69
C VAL A 78 -13.26 3.04 -4.48
N THR A 79 -13.69 2.91 -3.22
CA THR A 79 -15.11 2.99 -2.85
C THR A 79 -15.56 4.40 -2.47
N SER A 80 -14.64 5.23 -1.96
CA SER A 80 -14.89 6.65 -1.75
C SER A 80 -13.59 7.39 -1.47
N PHE A 81 -13.49 8.60 -1.98
CA PHE A 81 -12.46 9.55 -1.58
C PHE A 81 -12.93 10.32 -0.33
N LEU A 82 -12.10 10.42 0.70
CA LEU A 82 -12.32 11.37 1.80
C LEU A 82 -11.59 12.67 1.41
N GLY A 83 -12.19 13.41 0.47
CA GLY A 83 -11.80 14.77 0.14
C GLY A 83 -12.69 15.75 0.91
N LYS A 84 -12.09 16.85 1.36
CA LYS A 84 -12.83 18.02 1.86
C LYS A 84 -13.67 18.63 0.74
#